data_AF-A0A7H4MPN1-F1
#
_entry.id   AF-A0A7H4MPN1-F1
#
_cell.length_a   1.000
_cell.length_b   1.000
_cell.length_c   1.000
_cell.angle_alpha   90.00
_cell.angle_beta   90.00
_cell.angle_gamma   90.00
#
_symmetry.space_group_name_H-M   'P 1'
#
loop_
_entity.id
_entity.type
_entity.pdbx_description
1 polymer ?
#
loop_
_entity_poly.entity_id
_entity_poly.type
_entity_poly.pdbx_seq_one_letter_code
_entity_poly.pdbx_strand_id
1 'polypeptide(L)'
;MVLGTLMLEQDEVDGLVSGAVHTTANTIRPPLQLIKTAPGSSLVSSVFFMLLPEQVYVYGDCAINPDPTAEQLAEIAIQSADSAIAFGIEPRVAMLSYSTGTSGAGSDVEKVREATRLAQEKRPDLMIDGPAAVRRRRHG
;
A
#
# COMPACT_ATOMS: atom_id res chain seq x y z
N MET A 1 -0.90 -19.47 15.04
CA MET A 1 -0.29 -18.83 13.86
C MET A 1 0.69 -19.74 13.16
N VAL A 2 1.80 -20.16 13.80
CA VAL A 2 2.84 -21.00 13.15
C VAL A 2 2.29 -22.25 12.45
N LEU A 3 1.45 -23.06 13.12
CA LEU A 3 0.85 -24.25 12.49
C LEU A 3 0.04 -23.90 11.23
N GLY A 4 -0.84 -22.90 11.31
CA GLY A 4 -1.63 -22.46 10.15
C GLY A 4 -0.77 -21.89 9.02
N THR A 5 0.34 -21.24 9.33
CA THR A 5 1.31 -20.78 8.32
C THR A 5 2.04 -21.94 7.65
N LEU A 6 2.37 -23.01 8.38
CA LEU A 6 2.97 -24.22 7.80
C LEU A 6 1.98 -24.96 6.90
N MET A 7 0.71 -25.07 7.32
CA MET A 7 -0.34 -25.66 6.46
C MET A 7 -0.52 -24.87 5.17
N LEU A 8 -0.45 -23.54 5.23
CA LEU A 8 -0.52 -22.66 4.06
C LEU A 8 0.71 -22.81 3.14
N GLU A 9 1.91 -23.01 3.71
CA GLU A 9 3.13 -23.24 2.93
C GLU A 9 3.15 -24.62 2.24
N GLN A 10 2.48 -25.61 2.83
CA GLN A 10 2.35 -26.97 2.29
C GLN A 10 1.12 -27.14 1.37
N ASP A 11 0.49 -26.03 0.95
CA ASP A 11 -0.73 -26.02 0.13
C ASP A 11 -1.90 -26.84 0.70
N GLU A 12 -1.95 -27.02 2.03
CA GLU A 12 -3.07 -27.72 2.70
C GLU A 12 -4.28 -26.80 2.91
N VAL A 13 -4.08 -25.48 2.86
CA VAL A 13 -5.12 -24.44 2.98
C VAL A 13 -4.80 -23.26 2.07
N ASP A 14 -5.82 -22.55 1.59
CA ASP A 14 -5.65 -21.42 0.64
C ASP A 14 -5.39 -20.06 1.31
N GLY A 15 -5.59 -19.96 2.63
CA GLY A 15 -5.42 -18.70 3.34
C GLY A 15 -5.58 -18.79 4.85
N LEU A 16 -5.14 -17.74 5.55
CA LEU A 16 -5.14 -17.67 7.00
C LEU A 16 -5.76 -16.34 7.46
N VAL A 17 -6.76 -16.41 8.34
CA VAL A 17 -7.37 -15.25 9.00
C VAL A 17 -7.16 -15.34 10.51
N SER A 18 -6.62 -14.30 11.12
CA SER A 18 -6.36 -14.21 12.57
C SER A 18 -6.37 -12.74 13.04
N GLY A 19 -5.98 -12.48 14.29
CA GLY A 19 -5.92 -11.13 14.87
C GLY A 19 -7.05 -10.81 15.86
N ALA A 20 -8.04 -11.69 16.04
CA ALA A 20 -9.13 -11.48 17.00
C ALA A 20 -8.68 -11.51 18.47
N VAL A 21 -7.71 -12.37 18.80
CA VAL A 21 -7.17 -12.55 20.17
C VAL A 21 -5.64 -12.42 20.24
N HIS A 22 -5.01 -12.11 19.10
CA HIS A 22 -3.56 -12.01 18.97
C HIS A 22 -3.19 -10.62 18.48
N THR A 23 -2.03 -10.11 18.90
CA THR A 23 -1.51 -8.84 18.39
C THR A 23 -1.20 -8.94 16.90
N THR A 24 -1.26 -7.81 16.19
CA THR A 24 -0.87 -7.68 14.79
C THR A 24 0.55 -8.22 14.56
N ALA A 25 1.50 -7.88 15.45
CA ALA A 25 2.88 -8.38 15.39
C ALA A 25 2.98 -9.91 15.44
N ASN A 26 2.19 -10.56 16.31
CA ASN A 26 2.18 -12.03 16.43
C ASN A 26 1.47 -12.71 15.25
N THR A 27 0.60 -11.97 14.55
CA THR A 27 -0.13 -12.46 13.39
C THR A 27 0.72 -12.41 12.12
N ILE A 28 1.52 -11.34 11.95
CA ILE A 28 2.26 -11.07 10.71
C ILE A 28 3.65 -11.72 10.70
N ARG A 29 4.31 -11.86 11.86
CA ARG A 29 5.69 -12.37 11.94
C ARG A 29 5.84 -13.78 11.33
N PRO A 30 5.00 -14.79 11.65
CA PRO A 30 5.21 -16.14 11.11
C PRO A 30 5.05 -16.24 9.59
N PRO A 31 4.01 -15.65 8.95
CA PRO A 31 3.90 -15.58 7.50
C PRO A 31 5.12 -14.92 6.82
N LEU A 32 5.64 -13.82 7.36
CA LEU A 32 6.83 -13.15 6.80
C LEU A 32 8.09 -14.02 6.86
N GLN A 33 8.23 -14.87 7.88
CA GLN A 33 9.39 -15.75 8.03
C GLN A 33 9.32 -16.99 7.13
N LEU A 34 8.11 -17.55 6.94
CA LEU A 34 7.92 -18.82 6.22
C LEU A 34 7.55 -18.60 4.75
N ILE A 35 6.51 -17.81 4.48
CA ILE A 35 5.94 -17.61 3.13
C ILE A 35 6.66 -16.47 2.40
N LYS A 36 7.15 -15.47 3.13
CA LYS A 36 7.86 -14.27 2.62
C LYS A 36 6.95 -13.39 1.75
N THR A 37 7.55 -12.43 1.05
CA THR A 37 6.86 -11.51 0.14
C THR A 37 6.68 -12.13 -1.25
N ALA A 38 5.72 -11.62 -2.02
CA ALA A 38 5.52 -12.04 -3.40
C ALA A 38 6.78 -11.74 -4.25
N PRO A 39 7.05 -12.51 -5.32
CA PRO A 39 8.17 -12.24 -6.22
C PRO A 39 8.14 -10.80 -6.75
N GLY A 40 9.27 -10.09 -6.63
CA GLY A 40 9.39 -8.69 -7.02
C GLY A 40 8.85 -7.68 -6.00
N SER A 41 8.28 -8.14 -4.87
CA SER A 41 7.92 -7.29 -3.74
C SER A 41 8.97 -7.36 -2.64
N SER A 42 9.47 -6.21 -2.19
CA SER A 42 10.43 -6.08 -1.10
C SER A 42 9.76 -5.97 0.27
N LEU A 43 8.46 -5.67 0.31
CA LEU A 43 7.71 -5.50 1.55
C LEU A 43 6.25 -5.97 1.46
N VAL A 44 5.64 -6.15 2.63
CA VAL A 44 4.19 -6.34 2.77
C VAL A 44 3.58 -5.03 3.26
N SER A 45 2.55 -4.57 2.56
CA SER A 45 1.81 -3.36 2.88
C SER A 45 0.39 -3.69 3.33
N SER A 46 -0.19 -2.80 4.14
CA SER A 46 -1.61 -2.84 4.46
C SER A 46 -2.42 -2.00 3.48
N VAL A 47 -3.70 -2.30 3.28
CA VAL A 47 -4.64 -1.44 2.55
C VAL A 47 -5.94 -1.31 3.34
N PHE A 48 -6.49 -0.09 3.38
CA PHE A 48 -7.81 0.16 3.97
C PHE A 48 -8.78 0.64 2.89
N PHE A 49 -9.89 -0.06 2.74
CA PHE A 49 -11.02 0.39 1.93
C PHE A 49 -11.92 1.31 2.77
N MET A 50 -12.00 2.57 2.35
CA MET A 50 -12.85 3.58 2.97
C MET A 50 -14.10 3.77 2.11
N LEU A 51 -15.23 3.29 2.61
CA LEU A 51 -16.52 3.38 1.95
C LEU A 51 -17.20 4.70 2.35
N LEU A 52 -17.25 5.66 1.44
CA LEU A 52 -18.08 6.86 1.56
C LEU A 52 -19.36 6.67 0.73
N PRO A 53 -20.44 7.41 1.03
CA PRO A 53 -21.74 7.21 0.38
C PRO A 53 -21.70 7.21 -1.17
N GLU A 54 -20.78 7.94 -1.78
CA GLU A 54 -20.69 8.13 -3.23
C GLU A 54 -19.39 7.58 -3.84
N GLN A 55 -18.46 7.08 -3.03
CA GLN A 55 -17.09 6.81 -3.48
C GLN A 55 -16.34 5.86 -2.53
N VAL A 56 -15.46 5.05 -3.10
CA VAL A 56 -14.54 4.18 -2.37
C VAL A 56 -13.14 4.75 -2.50
N TYR A 57 -12.45 4.93 -1.37
CA TYR A 57 -11.02 5.22 -1.36
C TYR A 57 -10.24 4.01 -0.87
N VAL A 58 -9.01 3.87 -1.37
CA VAL A 58 -8.05 2.90 -0.86
C VAL A 58 -6.88 3.67 -0.25
N TYR A 59 -6.63 3.45 1.04
CA TYR A 59 -5.52 4.04 1.75
C TYR A 59 -4.37 3.03 1.81
N GLY A 60 -3.25 3.40 1.19
CA GLY A 60 -2.03 2.60 1.16
C GLY A 60 -1.26 2.69 2.48
N ASP A 61 -0.99 1.53 3.04
CA ASP A 61 -0.13 1.22 4.16
C ASP A 61 -0.18 2.13 5.40
N CYS A 62 -1.30 2.09 6.11
CA CYS A 62 -1.50 2.85 7.34
C CYS A 62 -1.15 2.09 8.62
N ALA A 63 -0.68 0.84 8.53
CA ALA A 63 -0.50 -0.03 9.69
C ALA A 63 0.87 -0.71 9.81
N ILE A 64 1.64 -0.87 8.73
CA ILE A 64 2.83 -1.75 8.73
C ILE A 64 4.14 -0.99 8.65
N ASN A 65 4.32 -0.08 7.69
CA ASN A 65 5.61 0.57 7.45
C ASN A 65 5.57 2.06 7.86
N PRO A 66 6.19 2.47 9.01
CA PRO A 66 6.06 3.82 9.54
C PRO A 66 6.78 4.92 8.73
N ASP A 67 7.92 4.60 8.13
CA ASP A 67 8.71 5.54 7.31
C ASP A 67 9.30 4.79 6.11
N PRO A 68 8.50 4.52 5.07
CA PRO A 68 8.97 3.80 3.89
C PRO A 68 9.95 4.66 3.09
N THR A 69 10.95 4.02 2.47
CA THR A 69 11.81 4.67 1.46
C THR A 69 11.02 5.03 0.21
N ALA A 70 11.60 5.81 -0.72
CA ALA A 70 10.93 6.15 -1.97
C ALA A 70 10.55 4.92 -2.80
N GLU A 71 11.43 3.92 -2.87
CA GLU A 71 11.21 2.66 -3.57
C GLU A 71 10.09 1.85 -2.93
N GLN A 72 10.07 1.80 -1.59
CA GLN A 72 9.04 1.11 -0.83
C GLN A 72 7.69 1.82 -0.98
N LEU A 73 7.67 3.15 -0.95
CA LEU A 73 6.46 3.93 -1.15
C LEU A 73 5.88 3.76 -2.57
N ALA A 74 6.75 3.66 -3.58
CA ALA A 74 6.35 3.32 -4.94
C ALA A 74 5.74 1.90 -5.02
N GLU A 75 6.33 0.94 -4.32
CA GLU A 75 5.81 -0.43 -4.23
C GLU A 75 4.45 -0.49 -3.54
N ILE A 76 4.28 0.21 -2.42
CA ILE A 76 3.00 0.34 -1.70
C ILE A 76 1.91 0.89 -2.62
N ALA A 77 2.24 1.93 -3.41
CA ALA A 77 1.30 2.54 -4.36
C ALA A 77 0.83 1.55 -5.43
N ILE A 78 1.74 0.76 -5.99
CA ILE A 78 1.43 -0.26 -6.99
C ILE A 78 0.61 -1.40 -6.37
N GLN A 79 1.03 -1.94 -5.22
CA GLN A 79 0.31 -3.00 -4.50
C GLN A 79 -1.11 -2.55 -4.11
N SER A 80 -1.28 -1.29 -3.73
CA SER A 80 -2.59 -0.71 -3.42
C SER A 80 -3.48 -0.60 -4.66
N ALA A 81 -2.91 -0.21 -5.82
CA ALA A 81 -3.63 -0.15 -7.08
C ALA A 81 -4.05 -1.55 -7.57
N ASP A 82 -3.15 -2.54 -7.47
CA ASP A 82 -3.46 -3.92 -7.83
C ASP A 82 -4.55 -4.51 -6.93
N SER A 83 -4.52 -4.17 -5.63
CA SER A 83 -5.61 -4.50 -4.72
C SER A 83 -6.93 -3.88 -5.16
N ALA A 84 -6.96 -2.60 -5.56
CA ALA A 84 -8.18 -1.97 -6.06
C ALA A 84 -8.72 -2.66 -7.35
N ILE A 85 -7.83 -3.02 -8.28
CA ILE A 85 -8.17 -3.74 -9.52
C ILE A 85 -8.81 -5.10 -9.20
N ALA A 86 -8.26 -5.85 -8.24
CA ALA A 86 -8.81 -7.14 -7.82
C ALA A 86 -10.24 -7.04 -7.29
N PHE A 87 -10.62 -5.88 -6.74
CA PHE A 87 -11.99 -5.56 -6.30
C PHE A 87 -12.85 -4.91 -7.40
N GLY A 88 -12.35 -4.81 -8.64
CA GLY A 88 -13.08 -4.23 -9.78
C GLY A 88 -13.14 -2.70 -9.76
N ILE A 89 -12.27 -2.03 -9.00
CA ILE A 89 -12.21 -0.57 -8.91
C ILE A 89 -11.07 -0.08 -9.81
N GLU A 90 -11.37 0.86 -10.71
CA GLU A 90 -10.36 1.51 -11.54
C GLU A 90 -9.47 2.42 -10.67
N PRO A 91 -8.16 2.12 -10.53
CA PRO A 91 -7.31 2.85 -9.59
C PRO A 91 -6.90 4.21 -10.15
N ARG A 92 -7.05 5.25 -9.33
CA ARG A 92 -6.44 6.57 -9.53
C ARG A 92 -5.61 6.89 -8.31
N VAL A 93 -4.29 6.79 -8.44
CA VAL A 93 -3.37 6.85 -7.31
C VAL A 93 -2.86 8.28 -7.15
N ALA A 94 -3.00 8.83 -5.94
CA ALA A 94 -2.45 10.12 -5.57
C ALA A 94 -1.40 9.93 -4.46
N MET A 95 -0.16 10.30 -4.75
CA MET A 95 0.95 10.22 -3.80
C MET A 95 0.92 11.45 -2.89
N LEU A 96 0.54 11.25 -1.63
CA LEU A 96 0.26 12.35 -0.70
C LEU A 96 1.55 12.93 -0.09
N SER A 97 1.59 14.25 0.02
CA SER A 97 2.64 14.98 0.74
C SER A 97 2.07 16.23 1.40
N TYR A 98 2.78 16.84 2.35
CA TYR A 98 2.37 18.12 2.94
C TYR A 98 2.53 19.31 1.98
N SER A 99 3.20 19.10 0.84
CA SER A 99 3.33 20.10 -0.23
C SER A 99 2.73 19.60 -1.55
N THR A 100 2.18 20.53 -2.33
CA THR A 100 1.69 20.30 -3.70
C THR A 100 2.78 20.61 -4.73
N GLY A 101 3.08 19.69 -5.63
CA GLY A 101 3.90 19.96 -6.82
C GLY A 101 5.35 20.33 -6.51
N THR A 102 5.82 21.46 -7.05
CA THR A 102 7.20 21.96 -6.93
C THR A 102 7.40 23.01 -5.82
N SER A 103 6.33 23.44 -5.15
CA SER A 103 6.40 24.61 -4.24
C SER A 103 6.91 24.30 -2.84
N GLY A 104 7.05 23.02 -2.48
CA GLY A 104 7.71 22.61 -1.23
C GLY A 104 9.07 22.00 -1.51
N ALA A 105 10.07 22.47 -0.77
CA ALA A 105 11.37 21.84 -0.68
C ALA A 105 11.47 21.14 0.68
N GLY A 106 11.85 19.87 0.68
CA GLY A 106 11.99 19.07 1.90
C GLY A 106 12.24 17.60 1.56
N SER A 107 12.98 16.91 2.43
CA SER A 107 13.35 15.50 2.22
C SER A 107 12.15 14.60 1.96
N ASP A 108 11.03 14.82 2.66
CA ASP A 108 9.81 14.03 2.46
C ASP A 108 9.09 14.35 1.16
N VAL A 109 9.15 15.60 0.67
CA VAL A 109 8.55 15.97 -0.62
C VAL A 109 9.35 15.34 -1.75
N GLU A 110 10.68 15.38 -1.68
CA GLU A 110 11.54 14.69 -2.65
C GLU A 110 11.34 13.18 -2.60
N LYS A 111 11.20 12.59 -1.41
CA LYS A 111 10.90 11.16 -1.24
C LYS A 111 9.62 10.76 -1.97
N VAL A 112 8.54 11.53 -1.81
CA VAL A 112 7.26 11.28 -2.49
C VAL A 112 7.37 11.51 -4.00
N ARG A 113 8.10 12.55 -4.43
CA ARG A 113 8.32 12.82 -5.86
C ARG A 113 9.08 11.70 -6.53
N GLU A 114 10.15 11.22 -5.90
CA GLU A 114 10.94 10.10 -6.39
C GLU A 114 10.13 8.80 -6.39
N ALA A 115 9.35 8.53 -5.33
CA ALA A 115 8.43 7.40 -5.30
C ALA A 115 7.41 7.45 -6.44
N THR A 116 6.88 8.64 -6.75
CA THR A 116 5.93 8.84 -7.86
C THR A 116 6.57 8.48 -9.19
N ARG A 117 7.79 8.99 -9.45
CA ARG A 117 8.56 8.71 -10.66
C ARG A 117 8.83 7.21 -10.82
N LEU A 118 9.33 6.56 -9.75
CA LEU A 118 9.62 5.13 -9.73
C LEU A 118 8.37 4.29 -9.99
N ALA A 119 7.23 4.67 -9.43
CA ALA A 119 5.97 3.96 -9.63
C ALA A 119 5.48 4.07 -11.09
N GLN A 120 5.53 5.27 -11.67
CA GLN A 120 5.18 5.52 -13.08
C GLN A 120 6.09 4.75 -14.05
N GLU A 121 7.39 4.67 -13.76
CA GLU A 121 8.34 3.92 -14.58
C GLU A 121 8.09 2.41 -14.55
N LYS A 122 7.74 1.87 -13.37
CA LYS A 122 7.44 0.44 -13.21
C LYS A 122 6.08 0.04 -13.78
N ARG A 123 5.10 0.94 -13.71
CA ARG A 123 3.70 0.69 -14.12
C ARG A 123 3.15 1.88 -14.92
N PRO A 124 3.59 2.06 -16.17
CA PRO A 124 3.13 3.16 -17.03
C PRO A 124 1.65 3.04 -17.42
N ASP A 125 1.04 1.87 -17.19
CA ASP A 125 -0.39 1.61 -17.37
C ASP A 125 -1.26 2.22 -16.27
N LEU A 126 -0.69 2.56 -15.11
CA LEU A 126 -1.43 3.12 -13.97
C LEU A 126 -1.47 4.64 -13.99
N MET A 127 -2.63 5.22 -13.65
CA MET A 127 -2.75 6.66 -13.40
C MET A 127 -2.24 7.00 -12.00
N ILE A 128 -0.98 7.41 -11.92
CA ILE A 128 -0.30 7.80 -10.67
C ILE A 128 0.14 9.27 -10.79
N ASP A 129 -0.21 10.11 -9.81
CA ASP A 129 0.20 11.51 -9.75
C ASP A 129 0.64 11.93 -8.34
N GLY A 130 1.52 12.92 -8.25
CA GLY A 130 2.05 13.45 -7.00
C GLY A 130 3.37 14.23 -7.16
N PRO A 131 3.86 14.89 -6.09
CA PRO A 131 3.28 14.97 -4.75
C PRO A 131 2.01 15.86 -4.71
N ALA A 132 0.94 15.34 -4.12
CA ALA A 132 -0.33 16.04 -3.96
C ALA A 132 -0.63 16.30 -2.48
N ALA A 133 -0.93 17.54 -2.12
CA ALA A 133 -1.50 17.82 -0.80
C ALA A 133 -2.98 17.49 -0.78
N VAL A 134 -3.47 17.06 0.39
CA VAL A 134 -4.89 16.85 0.65
C VAL A 134 -5.60 18.21 0.60
N ARG A 135 -6.04 18.60 -0.58
CA ARG A 135 -6.78 19.84 -0.77
C ARG A 135 -8.25 19.57 -0.48
N ARG A 136 -8.82 20.35 0.44
CA ARG A 136 -10.25 20.33 0.72
C ARG A 136 -11.00 20.59 -0.60
N ARG A 137 -11.67 19.57 -1.15
CA ARG A 137 -12.67 19.82 -2.20
C ARG A 137 -13.78 20.65 -1.54
N ARG A 138 -13.81 21.96 -1.82
CA ARG A 138 -15.01 22.75 -1.60
C ARG A 138 -16.11 22.09 -2.43
N HIS A 139 -17.09 21.50 -1.76
CA HIS A 139 -18.30 21.06 -2.41
C HIS A 139 -18.95 22.30 -3.04
N GLY A 140 -19.23 22.21 -4.34
CA GLY A 140 -20.09 23.12 -5.08
C GLY A 140 -21.33 22.36 -5.50
#